data_AF-A0A839I681-F1
#
_entry.id   AF-A0A839I681-F1
#
_cell.length_a   1.000
_cell.length_b   1.000
_cell.length_c   1.000
_cell.angle_alpha   90.00
_cell.angle_beta   90.00
_cell.angle_gamma   90.00
#
_symmetry.space_group_name_H-M   'P 1'
#
loop_
_entity.id
_entity.type
_entity.pdbx_description
1 polymer ?
#
loop_
_entity_poly.entity_id
_entity_poly.type
_entity_poly.pdbx_seq_one_letter_code
_entity_poly.pdbx_strand_id
1 'polypeptide(L)'
;MTGLERQLTEMLEAPVGALGYELVGLEFIRAGEHSTLRVFIDHENGIFVEDCAEASRQISAVMDVEDPITVAYNLEVSSPGLERPLFKAAHYQQFVGHEVSLVLKMPMNNRRKWKGDILDINGEIVTVTVDGNNEEFALSNISKANLVPKF
;
A
#
# COMPACT_ATOMS: atom_id res chain seq x y z
N MET A 1 4.96 0.26 -5.86
CA MET A 1 4.73 1.70 -5.99
C MET A 1 5.35 2.26 -7.27
N THR A 2 4.62 3.11 -8.00
CA THR A 2 5.08 3.89 -9.16
C THR A 2 5.63 5.25 -8.73
N GLY A 3 6.23 6.02 -9.66
CA GLY A 3 6.72 7.37 -9.37
C GLY A 3 5.62 8.34 -8.92
N LEU A 4 4.45 8.29 -9.57
CA LEU A 4 3.28 9.08 -9.18
C LEU A 4 2.79 8.69 -7.78
N GLU A 5 2.64 7.40 -7.50
CA GLU A 5 2.14 6.95 -6.19
C GLU A 5 3.06 7.37 -5.04
N ARG A 6 4.38 7.36 -5.27
CA ARG A 6 5.36 7.86 -4.29
C ARG A 6 5.19 9.36 -4.04
N GLN A 7 5.10 10.17 -5.11
CA GLN A 7 4.86 11.62 -4.99
C GLN A 7 3.57 11.91 -4.21
N LEU A 8 2.48 11.21 -4.54
CA LEU A 8 1.20 11.39 -3.84
C LEU A 8 1.29 10.97 -2.37
N THR A 9 2.04 9.91 -2.06
CA THR A 9 2.22 9.45 -0.69
C THR A 9 2.94 10.50 0.14
N GLU A 10 4.07 11.02 -0.36
CA GLU A 10 4.85 12.09 0.31
C GLU A 10 4.01 13.35 0.53
N MET A 11 3.19 13.72 -0.46
CA MET A 11 2.32 14.90 -0.39
C MET A 11 1.17 14.74 0.62
N LEU A 12 0.59 13.54 0.73
CA LEU A 12 -0.60 13.28 1.55
C LEU A 12 -0.27 12.81 2.98
N GLU A 13 0.97 12.42 3.26
CA GLU A 13 1.38 11.88 4.57
C GLU A 13 1.17 12.90 5.70
N ALA A 14 1.61 14.16 5.52
CA ALA A 14 1.42 15.19 6.55
C ALA A 14 -0.04 15.64 6.71
N PRO A 15 -0.82 15.92 5.65
CA PRO A 15 -2.25 16.22 5.76
C PRO A 15 -3.07 15.13 6.45
N VAL A 16 -2.82 13.86 6.13
CA VAL A 16 -3.50 12.71 6.76
C VAL A 16 -3.06 12.58 8.22
N GLY A 17 -1.76 12.72 8.50
CA GLY A 17 -1.23 12.69 9.86
C GLY A 17 -1.75 13.81 10.76
N ALA A 18 -2.08 14.98 10.21
CA ALA A 18 -2.67 16.09 10.95
C ALA A 18 -4.09 15.79 11.48
N LEU A 19 -4.79 14.82 10.87
CA LEU A 19 -6.07 14.30 11.36
C LEU A 19 -5.89 13.19 12.41
N GLY A 20 -4.64 12.79 12.69
CA GLY A 20 -4.32 11.71 13.61
C GLY A 20 -4.26 10.32 12.97
N TYR A 21 -4.44 10.20 11.64
CA TYR A 21 -4.42 8.93 10.93
C TYR A 21 -3.03 8.59 10.36
N GLU A 22 -2.70 7.30 10.29
CA GLU A 22 -1.57 6.82 9.51
C GLU A 22 -1.95 6.72 8.04
N LEU A 23 -1.15 7.29 7.13
CA LEU A 23 -1.22 6.96 5.71
C LEU A 23 -0.47 5.64 5.46
N VAL A 24 -1.22 4.54 5.36
CA VAL A 24 -0.65 3.22 5.05
C VAL A 24 -0.07 3.23 3.63
N GLY A 25 -0.79 3.82 2.69
CA GLY A 25 -0.32 3.99 1.33
C GLY A 25 -1.48 4.19 0.37
N LEU A 26 -1.19 4.15 -0.92
CA LEU A 26 -2.19 4.38 -1.95
C LEU A 26 -1.89 3.59 -3.22
N GLU A 27 -2.95 3.37 -4.00
CA GLU A 27 -2.91 2.73 -5.31
C GLU A 27 -3.59 3.65 -6.33
N PHE A 28 -2.96 3.85 -7.50
CA PHE A 28 -3.60 4.55 -8.61
C PHE A 28 -4.00 3.56 -9.71
N ILE A 29 -5.26 3.15 -9.69
CA ILE A 29 -5.83 2.17 -10.61
C ILE A 29 -6.28 2.89 -11.88
N ARG A 30 -5.55 2.70 -12.98
CA ARG A 30 -5.86 3.36 -14.26
C ARG A 30 -6.98 2.63 -14.99
N ALA A 31 -8.06 3.35 -15.28
CA ALA A 31 -9.20 2.86 -16.04
C ALA A 31 -9.85 3.96 -16.91
N GLY A 32 -9.02 4.84 -17.50
CA GLY A 32 -9.49 5.98 -18.29
C GLY A 32 -10.22 6.99 -17.41
N GLU A 33 -11.41 7.42 -17.82
CA GLU A 33 -12.28 8.33 -17.04
C GLU A 33 -12.77 7.72 -15.72
N HIS A 34 -12.67 6.39 -15.56
CA HIS A 34 -13.04 5.68 -14.34
C HIS A 34 -11.82 5.29 -13.50
N SER A 35 -10.68 5.98 -13.67
CA SER A 35 -9.50 5.73 -12.84
C SER A 35 -9.85 5.96 -11.36
N THR A 36 -9.16 5.26 -10.46
CA THR A 36 -9.39 5.38 -9.02
C THR A 36 -8.07 5.66 -8.31
N LEU A 37 -8.04 6.74 -7.51
CA LEU A 37 -7.02 6.94 -6.49
C LEU A 37 -7.55 6.38 -5.18
N ARG A 38 -7.04 5.22 -4.77
CA ARG A 38 -7.41 4.60 -3.51
C ARG A 38 -6.36 4.90 -2.46
N VAL A 39 -6.77 5.49 -1.35
CA VAL A 39 -5.93 5.83 -0.21
C VAL A 39 -6.31 4.96 0.98
N PHE A 40 -5.31 4.33 1.58
CA PHE A 40 -5.46 3.49 2.76
C PHE A 40 -5.01 4.25 4.00
N ILE A 41 -5.92 4.45 4.95
CA ILE A 41 -5.64 5.06 6.24
C ILE A 41 -5.79 4.04 7.37
N ASP A 42 -5.07 4.23 8.46
CA ASP A 42 -5.18 3.38 9.63
C ASP A 42 -5.08 4.17 10.94
N HIS A 43 -5.58 3.58 12.01
CA HIS A 43 -5.58 4.17 13.34
C HIS A 43 -5.59 3.06 14.40
N GLU A 44 -4.97 3.30 15.56
CA GLU A 44 -4.88 2.31 16.65
C GLU A 44 -6.24 1.82 17.16
N ASN A 45 -7.24 2.70 17.15
CA ASN A 45 -8.62 2.40 17.56
C ASN A 45 -9.48 1.83 16.41
N GLY A 46 -8.88 1.54 15.25
CA GLY A 46 -9.58 1.23 14.02
C GLY A 46 -10.07 2.47 13.28
N ILE A 47 -10.58 2.24 12.06
CA ILE A 47 -11.09 3.26 11.16
C ILE A 47 -12.58 3.02 10.92
N PHE A 48 -13.40 4.04 11.16
CA PHE A 48 -14.83 4.08 10.91
C PHE A 48 -15.16 4.83 9.61
N VAL A 49 -16.44 4.83 9.22
CA VAL A 49 -16.89 5.46 7.97
C VAL A 49 -16.70 6.98 8.01
N GLU A 50 -16.91 7.57 9.18
CA GLU A 50 -16.75 9.00 9.43
C GLU A 50 -15.30 9.44 9.25
N ASP A 51 -14.34 8.63 9.72
CA ASP A 51 -12.90 8.88 9.61
C ASP A 51 -12.48 8.88 8.13
N CYS A 52 -12.94 7.90 7.35
CA CYS A 52 -12.74 7.87 5.90
C CYS A 52 -13.31 9.10 5.21
N ALA A 53 -14.49 9.57 5.63
CA ALA A 53 -15.12 10.75 5.06
C ALA A 53 -14.35 12.04 5.41
N GLU A 54 -13.81 12.15 6.62
CA GLU A 54 -12.96 13.26 7.02
C GLU A 54 -11.64 13.30 6.25
N ALA A 55 -10.93 12.18 6.21
CA ALA A 55 -9.71 12.04 5.44
C ALA A 55 -9.96 12.31 3.94
N SER A 56 -11.07 11.84 3.39
CA SER A 56 -11.44 12.11 1.99
C SER A 56 -11.59 13.61 1.70
N ARG A 57 -12.24 14.36 2.58
CA ARG A 57 -12.36 15.83 2.43
C ARG A 57 -10.99 16.52 2.47
N GLN A 58 -10.14 16.13 3.42
CA GLN A 58 -8.81 16.71 3.57
C GLN A 58 -7.92 16.39 2.36
N ILE A 59 -7.91 15.14 1.91
CA ILE A 59 -7.15 14.71 0.73
C ILE A 59 -7.67 15.44 -0.51
N SER A 60 -8.98 15.52 -0.72
CA SER A 60 -9.57 16.23 -1.86
C SER A 60 -9.11 17.69 -1.90
N ALA A 61 -9.13 18.40 -0.77
CA ALA A 61 -8.68 19.79 -0.71
C ALA A 61 -7.21 19.97 -1.09
N VAL A 62 -6.33 19.04 -0.66
CA VAL A 62 -4.91 19.06 -1.07
C VAL A 62 -4.76 18.75 -2.56
N MET A 63 -5.48 17.75 -3.05
CA MET A 63 -5.45 17.37 -4.46
C MET A 63 -5.98 18.47 -5.39
N ASP A 64 -6.97 19.27 -4.96
CA ASP A 64 -7.49 20.40 -5.73
C ASP A 64 -6.49 21.56 -5.83
N VAL A 65 -5.61 21.72 -4.83
CA VAL A 65 -4.60 22.79 -4.80
C VAL A 65 -3.35 22.39 -5.58
N GLU A 66 -2.85 21.18 -5.35
CA GLU A 66 -1.60 20.69 -5.97
C GLU A 66 -1.82 20.14 -7.39
N ASP A 67 -3.04 19.70 -7.70
CA ASP A 67 -3.50 19.11 -8.97
C ASP A 67 -2.48 18.20 -9.70
N PRO A 68 -1.92 17.17 -9.04
CA PRO A 68 -0.86 16.35 -9.62
C PRO A 68 -1.35 15.31 -10.64
N ILE A 69 -2.67 15.08 -10.75
CA ILE A 69 -3.28 14.07 -11.64
C ILE A 69 -4.19 14.77 -12.64
N THR A 70 -3.73 14.90 -13.89
CA THR A 70 -4.44 15.64 -14.94
C THR A 70 -5.56 14.85 -15.64
N VAL A 71 -5.79 13.59 -15.26
CA VAL A 71 -6.83 12.73 -15.83
C VAL A 71 -7.97 12.58 -14.83
N ALA A 72 -9.20 12.40 -15.28
CA ALA A 72 -10.32 12.15 -14.38
C ALA A 72 -10.11 10.88 -13.54
N TYR A 73 -10.46 10.96 -12.25
CA TYR A 73 -10.40 9.84 -11.33
C TYR A 73 -11.44 9.97 -10.19
N ASN A 74 -11.77 8.85 -9.55
CA ASN A 74 -12.51 8.80 -8.30
C ASN A 74 -11.54 8.68 -7.12
N LEU A 75 -11.74 9.50 -6.08
CA LEU A 75 -11.03 9.35 -4.81
C LEU A 75 -11.78 8.35 -3.91
N GLU A 76 -11.09 7.30 -3.48
CA GLU A 76 -11.57 6.34 -2.49
C GLU A 76 -10.67 6.38 -1.26
N VAL A 77 -11.26 6.48 -0.07
CA VAL A 77 -10.53 6.35 1.21
C VAL A 77 -11.09 5.16 1.96
N SER A 78 -10.21 4.27 2.41
CA SER A 78 -10.59 3.03 3.09
C SER A 78 -9.59 2.62 4.16
N SER A 79 -10.04 1.88 5.17
CA SER A 79 -9.13 1.11 6.01
C SER A 79 -8.45 -0.02 5.21
N PRO A 80 -7.25 -0.50 5.62
CA PRO A 80 -6.57 -1.60 4.96
C PRO A 80 -7.27 -2.97 5.12
N GLY A 81 -8.15 -3.12 6.11
CA GLY A 81 -8.82 -4.39 6.41
C GLY A 81 -7.87 -5.52 6.82
N LEU A 82 -8.38 -6.76 6.76
CA LEU A 82 -7.61 -7.96 7.12
C LEU A 82 -6.52 -8.29 6.08
N GLU A 83 -6.80 -8.06 4.80
CA GLU A 83 -5.83 -8.22 3.70
C GLU A 83 -4.98 -6.94 3.57
N ARG A 84 -4.32 -6.54 4.66
CA ARG A 84 -3.59 -5.26 4.75
C ARG A 84 -2.53 -5.17 3.63
N PRO A 85 -2.55 -4.13 2.79
CA PRO A 85 -1.53 -3.92 1.77
C PRO A 85 -0.19 -3.47 2.40
N LEU A 86 0.91 -3.94 1.83
CA LEU A 86 2.27 -3.59 2.24
C LEU A 86 2.94 -2.76 1.13
N PHE A 87 3.39 -1.55 1.47
CA PHE A 87 3.92 -0.58 0.52
C PHE A 87 5.39 -0.23 0.77
N LYS A 88 5.75 0.04 2.03
CA LYS A 88 7.09 0.48 2.46
C LYS A 88 7.80 -0.62 3.26
N ALA A 89 9.12 -0.54 3.33
CA ALA A 89 9.95 -1.49 4.06
C ALA A 89 9.50 -1.67 5.52
N ALA A 90 9.13 -0.57 6.18
CA ALA A 90 8.62 -0.58 7.56
C ALA A 90 7.41 -1.51 7.75
N HIS A 91 6.55 -1.65 6.74
CA HIS A 91 5.40 -2.56 6.83
C HIS A 91 5.86 -4.01 6.92
N TYR A 92 6.78 -4.43 6.06
CA TYR A 92 7.32 -5.80 6.11
C TYR A 92 8.03 -6.06 7.44
N GLN A 93 8.79 -5.09 7.94
CA GLN A 93 9.45 -5.19 9.23
C GLN A 93 8.46 -5.41 10.37
N GLN A 94 7.35 -4.68 10.37
CA GLN A 94 6.29 -4.79 11.38
C GLN A 94 5.60 -6.17 11.37
N PHE A 95 5.49 -6.78 10.18
CA PHE A 95 4.76 -8.04 9.99
C PHE A 95 5.66 -9.25 9.74
N VAL A 96 6.93 -9.21 10.18
CA VAL A 96 7.78 -10.40 10.22
C VAL A 96 7.06 -11.55 10.94
N GLY A 97 7.16 -12.76 10.39
CA GLY A 97 6.45 -13.97 10.84
C GLY A 97 5.02 -14.12 10.33
N HIS A 98 4.47 -13.12 9.63
CA HIS A 98 3.14 -13.21 9.01
C HIS A 98 3.23 -13.70 7.57
N GLU A 99 2.16 -14.35 7.11
CA GLU A 99 2.06 -14.81 5.73
C GLU A 99 1.70 -13.63 4.81
N VAL A 100 2.40 -13.51 3.70
CA VAL A 100 2.22 -12.45 2.70
C VAL A 100 2.00 -13.06 1.32
N SER A 101 1.11 -12.43 0.54
CA SER A 101 0.93 -12.69 -0.88
C SER A 101 1.60 -11.58 -1.67
N LEU A 102 2.57 -11.92 -2.53
CA LEU A 102 3.32 -11.00 -3.36
C LEU A 102 3.00 -11.20 -4.84
N VAL A 103 2.90 -10.09 -5.58
CA VAL A 103 2.89 -10.07 -7.04
C VAL A 103 4.09 -9.26 -7.51
N LEU A 104 4.88 -9.83 -8.43
CA LEU A 104 6.06 -9.20 -8.99
C LEU A 104 5.78 -8.51 -10.32
N LYS A 105 6.49 -7.41 -10.58
CA LYS A 105 6.54 -6.71 -11.87
C LYS A 105 7.22 -7.58 -12.92
N MET A 106 8.43 -8.06 -12.61
CA MET A 106 9.21 -9.00 -13.42
C MET A 106 9.18 -10.39 -12.77
N PRO A 107 8.92 -11.46 -13.56
CA PRO A 107 8.90 -12.81 -13.03
C PRO A 107 10.27 -13.21 -12.50
N MET A 108 10.26 -13.94 -11.38
CA MET A 108 11.41 -14.67 -10.85
C MET A 108 11.10 -16.16 -11.03
N ASN A 109 12.04 -16.96 -11.52
CA ASN A 109 11.81 -18.40 -11.75
C ASN A 109 10.53 -18.70 -12.57
N ASN A 110 10.27 -17.88 -13.59
CA ASN A 110 9.06 -17.95 -14.44
C ASN A 110 7.72 -17.79 -13.67
N ARG A 111 7.76 -17.23 -12.45
CA ARG A 111 6.63 -17.05 -11.53
C ARG A 111 6.54 -15.60 -11.09
N ARG A 112 5.32 -15.04 -11.12
CA ARG A 112 5.05 -13.66 -10.63
C ARG A 112 4.32 -13.61 -9.29
N LYS A 113 3.53 -14.63 -8.96
CA LYS A 113 2.72 -14.67 -7.74
C LYS A 113 3.39 -15.56 -6.72
N TRP A 114 3.74 -15.01 -5.57
CA TRP A 114 4.42 -15.71 -4.49
C TRP A 114 3.57 -15.62 -3.23
N LYS A 115 3.70 -16.61 -2.36
CA LYS A 115 2.99 -16.66 -1.09
C LYS A 115 3.89 -17.40 -0.09
N GLY A 116 4.04 -16.85 1.11
CA GLY A 116 4.91 -17.41 2.15
C GLY A 116 5.02 -16.49 3.36
N ASP A 117 5.79 -16.87 4.37
CA ASP A 117 5.95 -16.07 5.59
C ASP A 117 7.09 -15.06 5.45
N ILE A 118 6.86 -13.81 5.87
CA ILE A 118 7.89 -12.77 5.89
C ILE A 118 8.95 -13.17 6.93
N LEU A 119 10.19 -13.39 6.49
CA LEU A 119 11.28 -13.77 7.37
C LEU A 119 12.04 -12.56 7.90
N ASP A 120 12.40 -11.64 7.01
CA ASP A 120 13.18 -10.45 7.33
C ASP A 120 13.05 -9.39 6.23
N ILE A 121 13.49 -8.17 6.52
CA ILE A 121 13.74 -7.14 5.52
C ILE A 121 15.04 -6.41 5.80
N ASN A 122 15.95 -6.41 4.81
CA ASN A 122 17.21 -5.71 4.87
C ASN A 122 17.27 -4.61 3.81
N GLY A 123 17.09 -3.36 4.25
CA GLY A 123 16.97 -2.20 3.37
C GLY A 123 15.74 -2.34 2.45
N GLU A 124 15.97 -2.58 1.16
CA GLU A 124 14.91 -2.78 0.17
C GLU A 124 14.77 -4.24 -0.30
N ILE A 125 15.39 -5.20 0.39
CA ILE A 125 15.27 -6.63 0.08
C ILE A 125 14.41 -7.32 1.13
N VAL A 126 13.28 -7.88 0.71
CA VAL A 126 12.36 -8.66 1.56
C VAL A 126 12.69 -10.14 1.40
N THR A 127 12.96 -10.83 2.51
CA THR A 127 13.12 -12.29 2.51
C THR A 127 11.81 -12.94 2.92
N VAL A 128 11.31 -13.86 2.10
CA VAL A 128 10.08 -14.62 2.38
C VAL A 128 10.38 -16.12 2.30
N THR A 129 9.92 -16.87 3.29
CA THR A 129 9.98 -18.33 3.28
C THR A 129 8.82 -18.88 2.46
N VAL A 130 9.12 -19.43 1.29
CA VAL A 130 8.18 -20.02 0.34
C VAL A 130 8.47 -21.51 0.22
N ASP A 131 7.47 -22.34 0.50
CA ASP A 131 7.58 -23.81 0.42
C ASP A 131 8.82 -24.37 1.15
N GLY A 132 9.20 -23.74 2.28
CA GLY A 132 10.36 -24.11 3.11
C GLY A 132 11.71 -23.55 2.65
N ASN A 133 11.75 -22.78 1.56
CA ASN A 133 12.98 -22.13 1.06
C ASN A 133 12.89 -20.62 1.25
N ASN A 134 14.04 -19.98 1.52
CA ASN A 134 14.11 -18.53 1.63
C ASN A 134 14.34 -17.90 0.26
N GLU A 135 13.43 -17.03 -0.14
CA GLU A 135 13.47 -16.30 -1.41
C GLU A 135 13.57 -14.81 -1.12
N GLU A 136 14.42 -14.11 -1.87
CA GLU A 136 14.65 -12.68 -1.72
C GLU A 136 13.98 -11.88 -2.83
N PHE A 137 13.24 -10.84 -2.44
CA PHE A 137 12.49 -9.99 -3.34
C PHE A 137 12.89 -8.54 -3.14
N ALA A 138 13.42 -7.92 -4.19
CA ALA A 138 13.59 -6.47 -4.19
C ALA A 138 12.21 -5.79 -4.11
N LEU A 139 12.04 -4.89 -3.13
CA LEU A 139 10.82 -4.13 -2.91
C LEU A 139 10.38 -3.38 -4.19
N SER A 140 11.36 -2.89 -4.97
CA SER A 140 11.13 -2.25 -6.26
C SER A 140 10.51 -3.17 -7.32
N ASN A 141 10.73 -4.49 -7.24
CA ASN A 141 10.14 -5.49 -8.13
C ASN A 141 8.77 -5.98 -7.63
N ILE A 142 8.36 -5.67 -6.40
CA ILE A 142 7.03 -6.02 -5.89
C ILE A 142 6.02 -5.00 -6.44
N SER A 143 5.05 -5.49 -7.22
CA SER A 143 3.94 -4.67 -7.74
C SER A 143 2.79 -4.57 -6.75
N LYS A 144 2.51 -5.65 -6.01
CA LYS A 144 1.46 -5.70 -5.00
C LYS A 144 1.87 -6.66 -3.88
N ALA A 145 1.57 -6.30 -2.64
CA ALA A 145 1.74 -7.17 -1.49
C ALA A 145 0.60 -6.98 -0.51
N ASN A 146 0.05 -8.07 0.02
CA ASN A 146 -0.97 -8.01 1.06
C ASN A 146 -0.71 -9.12 2.09
N LEU A 147 -1.02 -8.85 3.35
CA LEU A 147 -1.07 -9.90 4.37
C LEU A 147 -2.16 -10.91 4.03
N VAL A 148 -1.88 -12.17 4.35
CA VAL A 148 -2.88 -13.24 4.27
C VAL A 148 -3.47 -13.44 5.65
N PRO A 149 -4.80 -13.29 5.83
CA PRO A 149 -5.45 -13.53 7.11
C PRO A 149 -5.27 -14.99 7.56
N LYS A 150 -4.82 -15.19 8.80
CA LYS A 150 -4.80 -16.51 9.46
C LYS A 150 -6.10 -16.61 10.28
N PHE A 151 -6.90 -17.64 10.02
CA PHE A 151 -8.16 -17.94 10.72
C PHE A 151 -8.00 -19.13 11.66
#